data_AF-A0A7H0GRB9-F1
#
_entry.id   AF-A0A7H0GRB9-F1
#
_cell.length_a   1.000
_cell.length_b   1.000
_cell.length_c   1.000
_cell.angle_alpha   90.00
_cell.angle_beta   90.00
_cell.angle_gamma   90.00
#
_symmetry.space_group_name_H-M   'P 1'
#
loop_
_entity.id
_entity.type
_entity.pdbx_description
1 polymer ?
#
loop_
_entity_poly.entity_id
_entity_poly.type
_entity_poly.pdbx_seq_one_letter_code
_entity_poly.pdbx_strand_id
1 'polypeptide(L)' 'MVRYRGAIDDNAQVEAYAKERYVAQVLDNILAGKPAGVADKRAAGCLIKRM' A
#
# COMPACT_ATOMS: atom_id res chain seq x y z
N MET A 1 -13.87 6.74 7.17
CA MET A 1 -13.88 5.64 6.17
C MET A 1 -12.45 5.40 5.72
N VAL A 2 -11.94 4.18 5.90
CA VAL A 2 -10.60 3.81 5.44
C VAL A 2 -10.67 3.58 3.93
N ARG A 3 -9.89 4.33 3.14
CA ARG A 3 -9.88 4.21 1.66
C ARG A 3 -8.89 3.16 1.14
N TYR A 4 -7.90 2.79 1.96
CA TYR A 4 -6.92 1.77 1.66
C TYR A 4 -6.35 1.18 2.94
N ARG A 5 -6.15 -0.14 2.96
CA ARG A 5 -5.44 -0.85 4.02
C ARG A 5 -4.57 -1.92 3.39
N GLY A 6 -3.26 -1.89 3.66
CA GLY A 6 -2.41 -2.92 3.11
C GLY A 6 -0.93 -2.65 3.04
N ALA A 7 -0.28 -3.41 2.16
CA ALA A 7 1.12 -3.25 1.80
C ALA A 7 1.39 -1.86 1.21
N ILE A 8 2.58 -1.33 1.46
CA ILE A 8 3.00 -0.05 0.89
C ILE A 8 3.30 -0.22 -0.61
N ASP A 9 4.01 -1.30 -0.92
CA ASP A 9 4.47 -1.73 -2.22
C ASP A 9 4.58 -3.28 -2.27
N ASP A 10 5.07 -3.84 -3.37
CA ASP A 10 5.31 -5.27 -3.54
C ASP A 10 6.63 -5.78 -2.92
N ASN A 11 7.50 -4.89 -2.43
CA ASN A 11 8.77 -5.24 -1.81
C ASN A 11 9.15 -4.33 -0.63
N ALA A 12 8.53 -4.59 0.53
CA ALA A 12 8.77 -3.82 1.74
C ALA A 12 10.18 -3.97 2.35
N GLN A 13 11.03 -4.85 1.81
CA GLN A 13 12.38 -5.10 2.33
C GLN A 13 13.47 -4.36 1.57
N VAL A 14 13.30 -4.20 0.24
CA VAL A 14 14.31 -3.57 -0.62
C VAL A 14 13.61 -2.67 -1.63
N GLU A 15 13.77 -1.35 -1.45
CA GLU A 15 13.12 -0.33 -2.27
C GLU A 15 13.44 -0.46 -3.76
N ALA A 16 14.70 -0.79 -4.10
CA ALA A 16 15.13 -0.96 -5.49
C ALA A 16 14.41 -2.11 -6.24
N TYR A 17 13.78 -3.03 -5.52
CA TYR A 17 13.01 -4.13 -6.09
C TYR A 17 11.49 -3.91 -6.01
N ALA A 18 11.03 -2.75 -5.53
CA ALA A 18 9.62 -2.40 -5.54
C ALA A 18 9.19 -2.04 -6.97
N LYS A 19 8.34 -2.87 -7.57
CA LYS A 19 7.77 -2.66 -8.90
C LYS A 19 6.41 -1.97 -8.84
N GLU A 20 5.64 -2.22 -7.79
CA GLU A 20 4.30 -1.68 -7.62
C GLU A 20 4.20 -0.87 -6.34
N ARG A 21 4.00 0.44 -6.46
CA ARG A 21 3.83 1.36 -5.32
C ARG A 21 2.34 1.58 -5.03
N TYR A 22 1.71 0.63 -4.36
CA TYR A 22 0.26 0.61 -4.14
C TYR A 22 -0.27 1.86 -3.42
N VAL A 23 0.41 2.30 -2.36
CA VAL A 23 -0.02 3.49 -1.61
C VAL A 23 0.09 4.76 -2.44
N ALA A 24 1.16 4.91 -3.24
CA ALA A 24 1.33 6.06 -4.13
C ALA A 24 0.23 6.10 -5.20
N GLN A 25 -0.06 4.95 -5.83
CA GLN A 25 -1.13 4.82 -6.82
C GLN A 25 -2.50 5.20 -6.24
N VAL A 26 -2.78 4.77 -5.01
CA VAL A 26 -4.01 5.11 -4.28
C VAL A 26 -4.08 6.61 -3.99
N LEU A 27 -2.97 7.22 -3.54
CA LEU A 27 -2.88 8.65 -3.27
C LEU A 27 -3.15 9.46 -4.52
N ASP A 28 -2.48 9.15 -5.63
CA ASP A 28 -2.72 9.79 -6.93
C ASP A 28 -4.18 9.68 -7.37
N ASN A 29 -4.79 8.50 -7.22
CA ASN A 29 -6.19 8.30 -7.57
C ASN A 29 -7.12 9.14 -6.69
N ILE A 30 -6.92 9.16 -5.37
CA ILE A 30 -7.74 9.95 -4.44
C ILE A 30 -7.59 11.45 -4.71
N LEU A 31 -6.36 11.92 -4.96
CA LEU A 31 -6.08 13.31 -5.31
C LEU A 31 -6.72 13.69 -6.66
N ALA A 32 -6.78 12.77 -7.60
CA ALA A 32 -7.47 12.94 -8.88
C ALA A 32 -9.02 12.77 -8.79
N GLY A 33 -9.57 12.58 -7.59
CA GLY A 33 -11.02 12.35 -7.38
C GLY A 33 -11.52 10.97 -7.84
N LYS A 34 -10.60 10.05 -8.14
CA LYS A 34 -10.88 8.67 -8.56
C LYS A 34 -10.95 7.73 -7.34
N PRO A 35 -11.66 6.60 -7.45
CA PRO A 35 -11.63 5.57 -6.42
C PRO A 35 -10.20 5.00 -6.27
N ALA A 36 -9.83 4.57 -5.04
CA ALA A 36 -8.50 4.06 -4.69
C ALA A 36 -8.02 2.90 -5.57
N GLY A 37 -8.93 2.19 -6.25
CA GLY A 37 -8.63 1.08 -7.16
C GLY A 37 -8.40 -0.23 -6.42
N VAL A 38 -7.37 -0.30 -5.58
CA VAL A 38 -7.09 -1.46 -4.72
C VAL A 38 -7.57 -1.12 -3.32
N ALA A 39 -8.53 -1.87 -2.77
CA ALA A 39 -9.09 -1.56 -1.44
C ALA A 39 -8.31 -2.24 -0.30
N ASP A 40 -7.81 -3.45 -0.57
CA ASP A 40 -7.10 -4.29 0.39
C ASP A 40 -5.94 -5.02 -0.30
N LYS A 41 -4.75 -4.92 0.28
CA LYS A 41 -3.55 -5.62 -0.19
C LYS A 41 -2.85 -6.16 1.05
N ARG A 42 -2.78 -7.47 1.24
CA ARG A 42 -2.15 -8.05 2.44
C ARG A 42 -0.76 -7.45 2.66
N ALA A 43 -0.55 -6.83 3.84
CA ALA A 43 0.73 -6.24 4.19
C ALA A 43 1.83 -7.32 4.20
N ALA A 44 2.86 -7.10 3.40
CA ALA A 44 4.09 -7.89 3.44
C ALA A 44 5.03 -7.24 4.46
N GLY A 45 5.39 -7.97 5.52
CA GLY A 45 6.26 -7.43 6.56
C GLY A 45 6.35 -8.31 7.80
N CYS A 46 7.20 -7.90 8.74
CA CYS A 46 7.31 -8.55 10.04
C CYS A 46 6.02 -8.37 10.86
N LEU A 47 5.73 -9.33 11.73
CA LEU A 47 4.61 -9.21 12.66
C LEU A 47 4.84 -8.05 13.64
N ILE A 48 3.74 -7.37 14.00
CA ILE A 48 3.77 -6.33 15.04
C ILE A 48 4.16 -7.01 16.36
N LYS A 49 5.30 -6.62 16.92
CA LYS A 49 5.75 -7.10 18.23
C LYS A 49 4.77 -6.63 19.30
N ARG A 50 4.02 -7.56 19.90
CA ARG A 50 3.21 -7.30 21.08
C ARG A 50 4.05 -7.56 22.33
N MET A 51 4.01 -6.60 23.24
CA MET A 51 4.78 -6.56 24.48
C MET A 51 4.10 -7.42 25.55
#